data_AF-A0A925ZWM1-F1
#
_entry.id   AF-A0A925ZWM1-F1
#
_cell.length_a   1.000
_cell.length_b   1.000
_cell.length_c   1.000
_cell.angle_alpha   90.00
_cell.angle_beta   90.00
_cell.angle_gamma   90.00
#
_symmetry.space_group_name_H-M   'P 1'
#
loop_
_entity.id
_entity.type
_entity.pdbx_description
1 polymer ?
#
loop_
_entity_poly.entity_id
_entity_poly.type
_entity_poly.pdbx_seq_one_letter_code
_entity_poly.pdbx_strand_id
1 'polypeptide(L)'
;RGEEEDAETLIELSGRLSFYGGQRYALLDAWERHPEWMRSLEAHLLQLCRHPAHQEPSGYYGLSHHAELLREAYRRSHSLAEREALCREVGPQQGWPYEDLISAYQDQGQWVQALAWADDGLAKLPPQSVYRLMLEEARGSALLRLDRPAEALATLQSLFERKRDVSVYLTLRTAAQATGDWAQLYPQLTAAVERQVLTEIANRTSGFTSGSLMATALLGYAYLLEGQIERAVAWAVRPDIPVGWNDDDLTSTVALGLLHMGLAAARATPNDVLREALSGAPRLVREQGGLLDATAVTMPPNPFFDGAVRTYERLLTRAVDGRKRESYAVAGSYARVIGAIRKLQGRGSEFDAYYPFSKPMPACQPSRMSCAAPLRGQGTSASVEGSLTNDQALPTRTSARKSGT
;
A
#
# COMPACT_ATOMS: atom_id res chain seq x y z
N ARG A 1 3.41 42.64 20.38
CA ARG A 1 4.04 43.12 19.12
C ARG A 1 5.33 42.36 18.87
N GLY A 2 6.36 42.41 19.73
CA GLY A 2 7.58 41.60 19.56
C GLY A 2 7.34 40.08 19.45
N GLU A 3 6.57 39.47 20.36
CA GLU A 3 6.36 38.01 20.39
C GLU A 3 5.54 37.44 19.21
N GLU A 4 4.67 38.26 18.60
CA GLU A 4 3.86 37.87 17.44
C GLU A 4 4.67 37.95 16.14
N GLU A 5 5.52 38.97 16.02
CA GLU A 5 6.51 39.11 14.94
C GLU A 5 7.56 37.99 15.00
N ASP A 6 7.95 37.56 16.21
CA ASP A 6 8.82 36.41 16.41
C ASP A 6 8.15 35.11 15.93
N ALA A 7 6.89 34.83 16.32
CA ALA A 7 6.17 33.62 15.89
C ALA A 7 5.97 33.54 14.37
N GLU A 8 5.63 34.65 13.71
CA GLU A 8 5.46 34.71 12.26
C GLU A 8 6.78 34.45 11.51
N THR A 9 7.86 35.10 11.95
CA THR A 9 9.23 34.89 11.43
C THR A 9 9.64 33.42 11.53
N LEU A 10 9.30 32.80 12.66
CA LEU A 10 9.64 31.43 12.99
C LEU A 10 8.84 30.41 12.16
N ILE A 11 7.55 30.66 11.90
CA ILE A 11 6.76 29.88 10.94
C ILE A 11 7.33 30.03 9.53
N GLU A 12 7.69 31.23 9.10
CA GLU A 12 8.27 31.46 7.77
C GLU A 12 9.60 30.71 7.60
N LEU A 13 10.49 30.77 8.60
CA LEU A 13 11.75 30.02 8.62
C LEU A 13 11.51 28.51 8.48
N SER A 14 10.52 27.97 9.18
CA SER A 14 10.19 26.55 9.08
C SER A 14 9.61 26.15 7.72
N GLY A 15 8.82 27.03 7.10
CA GLY A 15 8.31 26.84 5.74
C GLY A 15 9.47 26.79 4.73
N ARG A 16 10.45 27.68 4.88
CA ARG A 16 11.67 27.69 4.05
C ARG A 16 12.53 26.44 4.25
N LEU A 17 12.61 25.92 5.49
CA LEU A 17 13.35 24.68 5.80
C LEU A 17 12.64 23.41 5.30
N SER A 18 11.30 23.41 5.24
CA SER A 18 10.52 22.28 4.73
C SER A 18 10.85 21.91 3.27
N PHE A 19 11.32 22.88 2.48
CA PHE A 19 11.66 22.71 1.06
C PHE A 19 12.98 21.95 0.84
N TYR A 20 13.82 21.78 1.87
CA TYR A 20 15.15 21.17 1.76
C TYR A 20 15.27 19.75 2.34
N GLY A 21 14.15 19.12 2.73
CA GLY A 21 14.11 17.73 3.21
C GLY A 21 14.55 17.52 4.66
N GLY A 22 14.08 16.42 5.27
CA GLY A 22 14.49 15.83 6.55
C GLY A 22 14.23 16.62 7.85
N GLN A 23 14.31 17.96 7.82
CA GLN A 23 14.32 18.83 9.00
C GLN A 23 13.01 19.60 9.21
N ARG A 24 11.90 19.12 8.63
CA ARG A 24 10.59 19.79 8.68
C ARG A 24 10.14 20.15 10.11
N TYR A 25 10.54 19.34 11.09
CA TYR A 25 10.23 19.51 12.50
C TYR A 25 11.44 19.88 13.37
N ALA A 26 12.60 20.17 12.78
CA ALA A 26 13.79 20.61 13.53
C ALA A 26 13.52 21.88 14.35
N LEU A 27 12.54 22.67 13.91
CA LEU A 27 11.98 23.80 14.61
C LEU A 27 11.33 23.42 15.96
N LEU A 28 10.51 22.36 15.96
CA LEU A 28 9.89 21.82 17.18
C LEU A 28 10.97 21.26 18.11
N ASP A 29 11.97 20.57 17.56
CA ASP A 29 13.10 20.03 18.34
C ASP A 29 13.96 21.13 18.98
N ALA A 30 14.18 22.24 18.25
CA ALA A 30 14.95 23.37 18.75
C ALA A 30 14.22 24.10 19.88
N TRP A 31 12.90 24.19 19.82
CA TRP A 31 12.09 24.94 20.77
C TRP A 31 11.55 24.13 21.93
N GLU A 32 11.60 22.81 21.90
CA GLU A 32 11.28 21.99 23.08
C GLU A 32 12.12 22.40 24.31
N ARG A 33 13.30 22.99 24.09
CA ARG A 33 14.18 23.55 25.13
C ARG A 33 13.76 24.94 25.64
N HIS A 34 12.75 25.55 25.03
CA HIS A 34 12.26 26.92 25.27
C HIS A 34 10.72 26.94 25.41
N PRO A 35 10.16 26.55 26.58
CA PRO A 35 8.73 26.39 26.78
C PRO A 35 7.89 27.65 26.54
N GLU A 36 8.46 28.83 26.77
CA GLU A 36 7.85 30.12 26.45
C GLU A 36 7.67 30.33 24.94
N TRP A 37 8.66 29.94 24.12
CA TRP A 37 8.59 30.07 22.67
C TRP A 37 7.60 29.06 22.07
N MET A 38 7.59 27.83 22.59
CA MET A 38 6.60 26.82 22.19
C MET A 38 5.17 27.29 22.43
N ARG A 39 4.88 27.88 23.60
CA ARG A 39 3.54 28.41 23.90
C ARG A 39 3.13 29.54 22.95
N SER A 40 4.03 30.48 22.66
CA SER A 40 3.75 31.58 21.73
C SER A 40 3.52 31.08 20.30
N LEU A 41 4.35 30.13 19.84
CA LEU A 41 4.15 29.47 18.55
C LEU A 41 2.80 28.77 18.48
N GLU A 42 2.48 27.92 19.46
CA GLU A 42 1.23 27.15 19.47
C GLU A 42 0.01 28.07 19.47
N ALA A 43 0.03 29.14 20.26
CA ALA A 43 -1.03 30.15 20.25
C ALA A 43 -1.22 30.78 18.86
N HIS A 44 -0.12 31.09 18.17
CA HIS A 44 -0.17 31.65 16.83
C HIS A 44 -0.63 30.62 15.77
N LEU A 45 -0.15 29.39 15.84
CA LEU A 45 -0.60 28.29 14.98
C LEU A 45 -2.10 27.99 15.16
N LEU A 46 -2.60 28.00 16.40
CA LEU A 46 -4.02 27.88 16.70
C LEU A 46 -4.84 28.98 16.04
N GLN A 47 -4.37 30.24 16.14
CA GLN A 47 -5.03 31.37 15.48
C GLN A 47 -5.12 31.18 13.96
N LEU A 48 -4.07 30.68 13.32
CA LEU A 48 -4.07 30.36 11.89
C LEU A 48 -5.07 29.23 11.58
N CYS A 49 -5.06 28.15 12.37
CA CYS A 49 -5.95 27.00 12.20
C CYS A 49 -7.44 27.27 12.49
N ARG A 50 -7.80 28.39 13.13
CA ARG A 50 -9.22 28.79 13.29
C ARG A 50 -9.88 29.19 11.97
N HIS A 51 -9.10 29.51 10.93
CA HIS A 51 -9.64 29.77 9.61
C HIS A 51 -10.04 28.46 8.93
N PRO A 52 -11.24 28.38 8.30
CA PRO A 52 -11.68 27.16 7.62
C PRO A 52 -10.68 26.71 6.55
N ALA A 53 -10.26 25.45 6.62
CA ALA A 53 -9.46 24.83 5.57
C ALA A 53 -10.35 24.39 4.40
N HIS A 54 -9.76 24.26 3.21
CA HIS A 54 -10.40 23.55 2.11
C HIS A 54 -10.42 22.06 2.44
N GLN A 55 -11.59 21.56 2.84
CA GLN A 55 -11.80 20.16 3.21
C GLN A 55 -12.40 19.34 2.05
N GLU A 56 -12.42 19.86 0.82
CA GLU A 56 -13.01 19.19 -0.34
C GLU A 56 -12.03 18.24 -1.04
N PRO A 57 -12.50 17.16 -1.71
CA PRO A 57 -11.64 16.18 -2.38
C PRO A 57 -10.89 16.70 -3.62
N SER A 58 -11.18 17.92 -4.09
CA SER A 58 -10.70 18.47 -5.37
C SER A 58 -9.49 19.39 -5.18
N GLY A 59 -8.32 18.84 -4.89
CA GLY A 59 -7.09 19.63 -4.77
C GLY A 59 -5.99 18.90 -4.01
N TYR A 60 -4.76 19.40 -4.13
CA TYR A 60 -3.54 18.85 -3.51
C TYR A 60 -3.80 18.44 -2.05
N TYR A 61 -3.75 17.12 -1.78
CA TYR A 61 -4.01 16.52 -0.46
C TYR A 61 -2.84 16.80 0.48
N GLY A 62 -2.81 18.00 1.05
CA GLY A 62 -1.84 18.38 2.05
C GLY A 62 -2.51 19.28 3.08
N LEU A 63 -2.24 19.03 4.35
CA LEU A 63 -2.49 20.01 5.38
C LEU A 63 -1.69 21.28 5.05
N SER A 64 -2.21 22.44 5.44
CA SER A 64 -1.39 23.65 5.39
C SER A 64 -0.16 23.46 6.28
N HIS A 65 0.94 24.11 5.94
CA HIS A 65 2.19 23.99 6.71
C HIS A 65 1.99 24.29 8.22
N HIS A 66 1.16 25.29 8.54
CA HIS A 66 0.81 25.60 9.93
C HIS A 66 0.00 24.48 10.61
N ALA A 67 -0.96 23.86 9.91
CA ALA A 67 -1.73 22.75 10.46
C ALA A 67 -0.85 21.52 10.71
N GLU A 68 0.14 21.26 9.85
CA GLU A 68 1.10 20.17 10.07
C GLU A 68 2.00 20.40 11.28
N LEU A 69 2.51 21.62 11.46
CA LEU A 69 3.30 21.96 12.65
C LEU A 69 2.49 21.83 13.93
N LEU A 70 1.24 22.31 13.94
CA LEU A 70 0.35 22.20 15.09
C LEU A 70 0.01 20.74 15.40
N ARG A 71 -0.32 19.95 14.37
CA ARG A 71 -0.59 18.52 14.48
C ARG A 71 0.59 17.79 15.12
N GLU A 72 1.80 18.06 14.65
CA GLU A 72 3.01 17.41 15.16
C GLU A 72 3.34 17.82 16.61
N ALA A 73 3.18 19.11 16.96
CA ALA A 73 3.37 19.59 18.33
C ALA A 73 2.43 18.88 19.33
N TYR A 74 1.16 18.71 18.96
CA TYR A 74 0.19 17.99 19.80
C TYR A 74 0.42 16.48 19.85
N ARG A 75 0.98 15.88 18.79
CA ARG A 75 1.34 14.45 18.77
C ARG A 75 2.49 14.12 19.72
N ARG A 76 3.49 15.01 19.82
CA ARG A 76 4.71 14.77 20.60
C ARG A 76 4.54 15.06 22.09
N SER A 77 3.94 16.20 22.40
CA SER A 77 4.11 16.80 23.72
C SER A 77 2.81 16.95 24.51
N HIS A 78 1.66 16.62 23.91
CA HIS A 78 0.36 16.82 24.51
C HIS A 78 -0.37 15.52 24.85
N SER A 79 -1.03 15.57 26.01
CA SER A 79 -1.94 14.55 26.52
C SER A 79 -3.20 14.42 25.66
N LEU A 80 -3.94 13.32 25.86
CA LEU A 80 -5.25 13.16 25.21
C LEU A 80 -6.22 14.30 25.54
N ALA A 81 -6.25 14.76 26.80
CA ALA A 81 -7.15 15.84 27.22
C ALA A 81 -6.87 17.15 26.46
N GLU A 82 -5.60 17.46 26.21
CA GLU A 82 -5.21 18.62 25.41
C GLU A 82 -5.57 18.45 23.93
N ARG A 83 -5.44 17.23 23.38
CA ARG A 83 -5.92 16.91 22.02
C ARG A 83 -7.43 17.02 21.90
N GLU A 84 -8.18 16.66 22.94
CA GLU A 84 -9.62 16.90 22.97
C GLU A 84 -9.94 18.41 22.92
N ALA A 85 -9.22 19.22 23.71
CA ALA A 85 -9.40 20.67 23.71
C ALA A 85 -9.14 21.25 22.30
N LEU A 86 -8.03 20.85 21.67
CA LEU A 86 -7.72 21.19 20.28
C LEU A 86 -8.83 20.79 19.31
N CYS A 87 -9.34 19.56 19.44
CA CYS A 87 -10.40 19.05 18.57
C CYS A 87 -11.70 19.85 18.72
N ARG A 88 -12.05 20.29 19.94
CA ARG A 88 -13.20 21.20 20.14
C ARG A 88 -12.96 22.57 19.52
N GLU A 89 -11.73 23.08 19.60
CA GLU A 89 -11.39 24.44 19.19
C GLU A 89 -11.29 24.61 17.68
N VAL A 90 -10.58 23.71 16.98
CA VAL A 90 -10.30 23.85 15.54
C VAL A 90 -10.77 22.65 14.70
N GLY A 91 -11.25 21.57 15.34
CA GLY A 91 -11.72 20.36 14.65
C GLY A 91 -12.78 20.64 13.59
N PRO A 92 -13.85 21.41 13.84
CA PRO A 92 -14.87 21.70 12.83
C PRO A 92 -14.33 22.41 11.57
N GLN A 93 -13.29 23.25 11.73
CA GLN A 93 -12.70 24.04 10.65
C GLN A 93 -11.61 23.28 9.89
N GLN A 94 -10.97 22.30 10.54
CA GLN A 94 -9.77 21.63 10.02
C GLN A 94 -9.97 20.14 9.70
N GLY A 95 -10.85 19.44 10.41
CA GLY A 95 -11.15 18.02 10.25
C GLY A 95 -10.09 17.05 10.79
N TRP A 96 -8.81 17.28 10.50
CA TRP A 96 -7.71 16.41 10.96
C TRP A 96 -7.59 16.19 12.47
N PRO A 97 -8.01 17.12 13.38
CA PRO A 97 -7.93 16.84 14.81
C PRO A 97 -8.80 15.66 15.23
N TYR A 98 -9.93 15.43 14.55
CA TYR A 98 -10.76 14.25 14.81
C TYR A 98 -10.03 12.96 14.42
N GLU A 99 -9.33 12.95 13.29
CA GLU A 99 -8.52 11.80 12.83
C GLU A 99 -7.54 11.38 13.92
N ASP A 100 -6.72 12.31 14.40
CA ASP A 100 -5.67 12.03 15.38
C ASP A 100 -6.22 11.60 16.74
N LEU A 101 -7.29 12.26 17.18
CA LEU A 101 -7.88 11.97 18.48
C LEU A 101 -8.55 10.60 18.48
N ILE A 102 -9.28 10.26 17.41
CA ILE A 102 -9.93 8.96 17.25
C ILE A 102 -8.87 7.86 17.16
N SER A 103 -7.83 8.02 16.33
CA SER A 103 -6.75 7.04 16.25
C SER A 103 -6.09 6.81 17.61
N ALA A 104 -5.80 7.88 18.37
CA ALA A 104 -5.21 7.75 19.69
C ALA A 104 -6.11 7.01 20.70
N TYR A 105 -7.44 7.20 20.61
CA TYR A 105 -8.38 6.43 21.44
C TYR A 105 -8.50 4.96 21.00
N GLN A 106 -8.47 4.69 19.70
CA GLN A 106 -8.48 3.33 19.16
C GLN A 106 -7.23 2.55 19.59
N ASP A 107 -6.06 3.18 19.55
CA ASP A 107 -4.79 2.59 20.00
C ASP A 107 -4.81 2.21 21.50
N GLN A 108 -5.54 2.97 22.31
CA GLN A 108 -5.74 2.69 23.74
C GLN A 108 -6.93 1.76 24.02
N GLY A 109 -7.62 1.25 22.99
CA GLY A 109 -8.82 0.43 23.13
C GLY A 109 -10.02 1.16 23.76
N GLN A 110 -9.99 2.50 23.77
CA GLN A 110 -11.05 3.34 24.33
C GLN A 110 -12.17 3.56 23.29
N TRP A 111 -12.87 2.48 22.96
CA TRP A 111 -13.83 2.47 21.85
C TRP A 111 -15.07 3.35 22.07
N VAL A 112 -15.48 3.56 23.32
CA VAL A 112 -16.59 4.47 23.65
C VAL A 112 -16.23 5.91 23.29
N GLN A 113 -15.01 6.34 23.62
CA GLN A 113 -14.49 7.66 23.31
C GLN A 113 -14.26 7.82 21.80
N ALA A 114 -13.67 6.82 21.14
CA ALA A 114 -13.51 6.83 19.69
C ALA A 114 -14.86 6.98 18.97
N LEU A 115 -15.90 6.27 19.41
CA LEU A 115 -17.25 6.40 18.88
C LEU A 115 -17.82 7.81 19.11
N ALA A 116 -17.72 8.32 20.34
CA ALA A 116 -18.25 9.63 20.69
C ALA A 116 -17.62 10.75 19.84
N TRP A 117 -16.30 10.69 19.61
CA TRP A 117 -15.58 11.67 18.78
C TRP A 117 -15.86 11.49 17.28
N ALA A 118 -16.08 10.26 16.80
CA ALA A 118 -16.53 10.03 15.44
C ALA A 118 -17.92 10.63 15.19
N ASP A 119 -18.87 10.41 16.12
CA ASP A 119 -20.21 10.99 16.05
C ASP A 119 -20.18 12.53 16.13
N ASP A 120 -19.37 13.10 17.02
CA ASP A 120 -19.19 14.56 17.15
C ASP A 120 -18.65 15.18 15.86
N GLY A 121 -17.63 14.57 15.26
CA GLY A 121 -17.08 15.02 13.98
C GLY A 121 -18.07 14.88 12.83
N LEU A 122 -18.84 13.80 12.77
CA LEU A 122 -19.88 13.61 11.75
C LEU A 122 -21.04 14.61 11.90
N ALA A 123 -21.31 15.09 13.12
CA ALA A 123 -22.30 16.12 13.35
C ALA A 123 -21.81 17.53 12.97
N LYS A 124 -20.52 17.82 13.18
CA LYS A 124 -19.97 19.18 13.04
C LYS A 124 -19.25 19.45 11.71
N LEU A 125 -18.69 18.44 11.06
CA LEU A 125 -17.96 18.63 9.81
C LEU A 125 -18.90 18.86 8.62
N PRO A 126 -18.56 19.74 7.67
CA PRO A 126 -19.33 19.95 6.45
C PRO A 126 -19.52 18.64 5.66
N PRO A 127 -20.67 18.37 5.03
CA PRO A 127 -20.93 17.12 4.29
C PRO A 127 -19.88 16.74 3.25
N GLN A 128 -19.22 17.73 2.65
CA GLN A 128 -18.17 17.59 1.64
C GLN A 128 -16.77 17.36 2.22
N SER A 129 -16.61 17.35 3.54
CA SER A 129 -15.33 17.17 4.20
C SER A 129 -14.75 15.77 3.92
N VAL A 130 -13.52 15.72 3.40
CA VAL A 130 -12.76 14.50 3.13
C VAL A 130 -12.60 13.61 4.36
N TYR A 131 -12.59 14.20 5.56
CA TYR A 131 -12.43 13.47 6.82
C TYR A 131 -13.68 12.66 7.19
N ARG A 132 -14.86 12.99 6.66
CA ARG A 132 -16.11 12.28 7.01
C ARG A 132 -16.07 10.80 6.65
N LEU A 133 -15.43 10.42 5.54
CA LEU A 133 -15.31 9.01 5.16
C LEU A 133 -14.49 8.22 6.18
N MET A 134 -13.42 8.81 6.72
CA MET A 134 -12.62 8.21 7.79
C MET A 134 -13.41 8.15 9.10
N LEU A 135 -14.19 9.18 9.43
CA LEU A 135 -15.03 9.16 10.64
C LEU A 135 -16.14 8.11 10.56
N GLU A 136 -16.77 7.91 9.40
CA GLU A 136 -17.76 6.85 9.19
C GLU A 136 -17.14 5.46 9.36
N GLU A 137 -15.92 5.27 8.86
CA GLU A 137 -15.15 4.04 9.04
C GLU A 137 -14.79 3.78 10.52
N ALA A 138 -14.31 4.82 11.20
CA ALA A 138 -13.98 4.75 12.62
C ALA A 138 -15.22 4.48 13.48
N ARG A 139 -16.36 5.11 13.16
CA ARG A 139 -17.65 4.86 13.79
C ARG A 139 -18.07 3.40 13.62
N GLY A 140 -18.01 2.86 12.40
CA GLY A 140 -18.33 1.46 12.13
C GLY A 140 -17.43 0.49 12.91
N SER A 141 -16.12 0.77 12.94
CA SER A 141 -15.14 -0.03 13.69
C SER A 141 -15.38 0.01 15.20
N ALA A 142 -15.65 1.19 15.75
CA ALA A 142 -15.94 1.36 17.18
C ALA A 142 -17.24 0.67 17.58
N LEU A 143 -18.30 0.76 16.76
CA LEU A 143 -19.56 0.05 16.99
C LEU A 143 -19.36 -1.46 17.05
N LEU A 144 -18.54 -2.05 16.17
CA LEU A 144 -18.23 -3.48 16.24
C LEU A 144 -17.48 -3.88 17.51
N ARG A 145 -16.52 -3.06 17.93
CA ARG A 145 -15.76 -3.31 19.18
C ARG A 145 -16.61 -3.16 20.44
N LEU A 146 -17.72 -2.44 20.34
CA LEU A 146 -18.73 -2.27 21.39
C LEU A 146 -19.91 -3.25 21.26
N ASP A 147 -19.78 -4.30 20.43
CA ASP A 147 -20.80 -5.32 20.22
C ASP A 147 -22.14 -4.76 19.70
N ARG A 148 -22.07 -3.76 18.81
CA ARG A 148 -23.24 -3.13 18.15
C ARG A 148 -23.21 -3.33 16.62
N PRO A 149 -23.17 -4.58 16.11
CA PRO A 149 -22.98 -4.84 14.69
C PRO A 149 -24.13 -4.37 13.80
N ALA A 150 -25.38 -4.40 14.28
CA ALA A 150 -26.54 -3.94 13.52
C ALA A 150 -26.47 -2.44 13.18
N GLU A 151 -25.97 -1.62 14.11
CA GLU A 151 -25.80 -0.18 13.90
C GLU A 151 -24.62 0.14 12.97
N ALA A 152 -23.57 -0.68 13.05
CA ALA A 152 -22.42 -0.57 12.16
C ALA A 152 -22.81 -0.88 10.71
N LEU A 153 -23.65 -1.90 10.50
CA LEU A 153 -23.98 -2.46 9.19
C LEU A 153 -24.48 -1.40 8.19
N ALA A 154 -25.54 -0.67 8.53
CA ALA A 154 -26.14 0.32 7.61
C ALA A 154 -25.14 1.43 7.22
N THR A 155 -24.35 1.88 8.19
CA THR A 155 -23.32 2.92 7.99
C THR A 155 -22.22 2.43 7.06
N LEU A 156 -21.73 1.21 7.30
CA LEU A 156 -20.64 0.60 6.54
C LEU A 156 -21.06 0.24 5.11
N GLN A 157 -22.31 -0.18 4.90
CA GLN A 157 -22.85 -0.41 3.56
C GLN A 157 -22.83 0.87 2.72
N SER A 158 -23.38 1.96 3.26
CA SER A 158 -23.38 3.27 2.59
C SER A 158 -21.96 3.82 2.35
N LEU A 159 -21.05 3.59 3.30
CA LEU A 159 -19.65 3.96 3.15
C LEU A 159 -18.99 3.16 2.02
N PHE A 160 -19.23 1.85 1.93
CA PHE A 160 -18.61 1.00 0.92
C PHE A 160 -18.99 1.39 -0.52
N GLU A 161 -20.20 1.90 -0.75
CA GLU A 161 -20.62 2.40 -2.06
C GLU A 161 -19.80 3.60 -2.52
N ARG A 162 -19.38 4.46 -1.58
CA ARG A 162 -18.59 5.67 -1.80
C ARG A 162 -17.08 5.42 -1.72
N LYS A 163 -16.64 4.48 -0.88
CA LYS A 163 -15.23 4.13 -0.61
C LYS A 163 -15.07 2.60 -0.63
N ARG A 164 -14.71 2.05 -1.79
CA ARG A 164 -14.43 0.62 -1.99
C ARG A 164 -13.00 0.28 -1.57
N ASP A 165 -12.80 0.21 -0.27
CA ASP A 165 -11.51 -0.09 0.36
C ASP A 165 -11.57 -1.43 1.12
N VAL A 166 -10.43 -2.10 1.26
CA VAL A 166 -10.32 -3.36 2.01
C VAL A 166 -10.75 -3.18 3.46
N SER A 167 -10.31 -2.12 4.13
CA SER A 167 -10.60 -1.91 5.54
C SER A 167 -12.11 -1.79 5.78
N VAL A 168 -12.79 -1.03 4.92
CA VAL A 168 -14.26 -0.90 4.92
C VAL A 168 -14.93 -2.25 4.61
N TYR A 169 -14.44 -2.99 3.61
CA TYR A 169 -14.97 -4.31 3.27
C TYR A 169 -14.87 -5.30 4.43
N LEU A 170 -13.71 -5.38 5.10
CA LEU A 170 -13.49 -6.30 6.23
C LEU A 170 -14.36 -5.95 7.43
N THR A 171 -14.50 -4.66 7.71
CA THR A 171 -15.37 -4.15 8.79
C THR A 171 -16.83 -4.45 8.47
N LEU A 172 -17.27 -4.17 7.23
CA LEU A 172 -18.62 -4.48 6.76
C LEU A 172 -18.92 -5.99 6.81
N ARG A 173 -17.97 -6.81 6.36
CA ARG A 173 -18.06 -8.27 6.43
C ARG A 173 -18.26 -8.75 7.85
N THR A 174 -17.46 -8.24 8.79
CA THR A 174 -17.57 -8.60 10.21
C THR A 174 -18.94 -8.23 10.78
N ALA A 175 -19.43 -7.02 10.47
CA ALA A 175 -20.77 -6.58 10.87
C ALA A 175 -21.86 -7.50 10.33
N ALA A 176 -21.84 -7.78 9.02
CA ALA A 176 -22.83 -8.60 8.35
C ALA A 176 -22.78 -10.08 8.78
N GLN A 177 -21.60 -10.59 9.14
CA GLN A 177 -21.48 -11.94 9.70
C GLN A 177 -22.09 -12.02 11.09
N ALA A 178 -21.86 -11.00 11.93
CA ALA A 178 -22.43 -10.94 13.27
C ALA A 178 -23.96 -10.77 13.26
N THR A 179 -24.53 -10.11 12.24
CA THR A 179 -25.99 -9.99 12.09
C THR A 179 -26.64 -11.14 11.31
N GLY A 180 -25.85 -12.01 10.66
CA GLY A 180 -26.36 -13.09 9.81
C GLY A 180 -26.72 -12.67 8.38
N ASP A 181 -26.51 -11.40 8.01
CA ASP A 181 -26.86 -10.84 6.69
C ASP A 181 -25.82 -11.13 5.60
N TRP A 182 -24.65 -11.68 5.96
CA TRP A 182 -23.52 -11.84 5.04
C TRP A 182 -23.87 -12.62 3.77
N ALA A 183 -24.63 -13.70 3.88
CA ALA A 183 -25.00 -14.54 2.74
C ALA A 183 -25.81 -13.77 1.68
N GLN A 184 -26.63 -12.81 2.10
CA GLN A 184 -27.41 -11.96 1.20
C GLN A 184 -26.58 -10.77 0.68
N LEU A 185 -25.75 -10.19 1.54
CA LEU A 185 -25.01 -8.97 1.25
C LEU A 185 -23.80 -9.21 0.31
N TYR A 186 -23.04 -10.28 0.55
CA TYR A 186 -21.81 -10.56 -0.18
C TYR A 186 -21.99 -10.61 -1.72
N PRO A 187 -23.00 -11.31 -2.27
CA PRO A 187 -23.23 -11.33 -3.72
C PRO A 187 -23.54 -9.93 -4.28
N GLN A 188 -24.22 -9.08 -3.52
CA GLN A 188 -24.58 -7.72 -3.94
C GLN A 188 -23.33 -6.83 -4.02
N LEU A 189 -22.50 -6.86 -2.97
CA LEU A 189 -21.25 -6.08 -2.92
C LEU A 189 -20.31 -6.46 -4.06
N THR A 190 -20.07 -7.76 -4.25
CA THR A 190 -19.16 -8.24 -5.31
C THR A 190 -19.68 -7.94 -6.71
N ALA A 191 -20.98 -8.10 -6.96
CA ALA A 191 -21.59 -7.75 -8.25
C ALA A 191 -21.51 -6.23 -8.54
N ALA A 192 -21.67 -5.38 -7.52
CA ALA A 192 -21.54 -3.93 -7.67
C ALA A 192 -20.10 -3.51 -8.01
N VAL A 193 -19.10 -4.08 -7.33
CA VAL A 193 -17.67 -3.84 -7.62
C VAL A 193 -17.32 -4.33 -9.03
N GLU A 194 -17.74 -5.55 -9.38
CA GLU A 194 -17.50 -6.13 -10.71
C GLU A 194 -18.10 -5.25 -11.81
N ARG A 195 -19.36 -4.83 -11.67
CA ARG A 195 -20.04 -3.96 -12.64
C ARG A 195 -19.31 -2.63 -12.83
N GLN A 196 -18.85 -2.00 -11.75
CA GLN A 196 -18.09 -0.75 -11.84
C GLN A 196 -16.81 -0.95 -12.65
N VAL A 197 -16.00 -1.95 -12.29
CA VAL A 197 -14.72 -2.23 -12.94
C VAL A 197 -14.93 -2.50 -14.43
N LEU A 198 -15.90 -3.36 -14.78
CA LEU A 198 -16.18 -3.70 -16.17
C LEU A 198 -16.70 -2.50 -16.97
N THR A 199 -17.45 -1.60 -16.34
CA THR A 199 -17.93 -0.37 -16.97
C THR A 199 -16.78 0.59 -17.26
N GLU A 200 -15.83 0.74 -16.34
CA GLU A 200 -14.63 1.56 -16.57
C GLU A 200 -13.74 0.97 -17.68
N ILE A 201 -13.58 -0.36 -17.70
CA ILE A 201 -12.86 -1.07 -18.77
C ILE A 201 -13.52 -0.81 -20.13
N ALA A 202 -14.85 -0.91 -20.21
CA ALA A 202 -15.60 -0.72 -21.45
C ALA A 202 -15.55 0.73 -21.96
N ASN A 203 -15.62 1.70 -21.06
CA ASN A 203 -15.66 3.13 -21.39
C ASN A 203 -14.27 3.78 -21.47
N ARG A 204 -13.19 2.99 -21.41
CA ARG A 204 -11.83 3.53 -21.31
C ARG A 204 -11.46 4.34 -22.57
N THR A 205 -11.13 5.61 -22.37
CA THR A 205 -10.49 6.46 -23.38
C THR A 205 -8.97 6.56 -23.16
N SER A 206 -8.51 6.48 -21.90
CA SER A 206 -7.08 6.45 -21.55
C SER A 206 -6.83 5.87 -20.14
N GLY A 207 -5.96 4.86 -20.03
CA GLY A 207 -5.46 4.35 -18.75
C GLY A 207 -6.51 3.74 -17.80
N PHE A 208 -6.07 3.33 -16.61
CA PHE A 208 -6.94 2.95 -15.49
C PHE A 208 -6.80 3.99 -14.39
N THR A 209 -7.89 4.30 -13.70
CA THR A 209 -7.80 5.09 -12.47
C THR A 209 -7.20 4.24 -11.34
N SER A 210 -6.49 4.89 -10.41
CA SER A 210 -5.97 4.20 -9.21
C SER A 210 -7.10 3.51 -8.43
N GLY A 211 -8.26 4.18 -8.31
CA GLY A 211 -9.44 3.63 -7.62
C GLY A 211 -9.96 2.34 -8.25
N SER A 212 -9.96 2.22 -9.58
CA SER A 212 -10.39 0.98 -10.22
C SER A 212 -9.37 -0.14 -10.15
N LEU A 213 -8.06 0.16 -10.13
CA LEU A 213 -7.06 -0.86 -9.83
C LEU A 213 -7.24 -1.42 -8.42
N MET A 214 -7.43 -0.56 -7.42
CA MET A 214 -7.72 -0.97 -6.04
C MET A 214 -9.01 -1.81 -5.96
N ALA A 215 -10.08 -1.38 -6.64
CA ALA A 215 -11.34 -2.14 -6.68
C ALA A 215 -11.18 -3.52 -7.34
N THR A 216 -10.35 -3.64 -8.39
CA THR A 216 -10.08 -4.94 -9.03
C THR A 216 -9.39 -5.90 -8.07
N ALA A 217 -8.36 -5.44 -7.34
CA ALA A 217 -7.63 -6.24 -6.37
C ALA A 217 -8.49 -6.62 -5.17
N LEU A 218 -9.29 -5.68 -4.66
CA LEU A 218 -10.26 -5.92 -3.59
C LEU A 218 -11.22 -7.05 -3.96
N LEU A 219 -11.77 -7.06 -5.18
CA LEU A 219 -12.68 -8.11 -5.62
C LEU A 219 -12.00 -9.49 -5.68
N GLY A 220 -10.77 -9.54 -6.19
CA GLY A 220 -9.97 -10.77 -6.18
C GLY A 220 -9.71 -11.29 -4.77
N TYR A 221 -9.35 -10.41 -3.85
CA TYR A 221 -9.13 -10.73 -2.45
C TYR A 221 -10.41 -11.17 -1.72
N ALA A 222 -11.54 -10.52 -1.99
CA ALA A 222 -12.85 -10.91 -1.47
C ALA A 222 -13.23 -12.33 -1.91
N TYR A 223 -12.98 -12.70 -3.18
CA TYR A 223 -13.20 -14.07 -3.63
C TYR A 223 -12.33 -15.08 -2.88
N LEU A 224 -11.07 -14.76 -2.58
CA LEU A 224 -10.19 -15.63 -1.80
C LEU A 224 -10.68 -15.81 -0.36
N LEU A 225 -11.05 -14.72 0.30
CA LEU A 225 -11.55 -14.75 1.68
C LEU A 225 -12.80 -15.61 1.85
N GLU A 226 -13.67 -15.63 0.84
CA GLU A 226 -14.89 -16.44 0.82
C GLU A 226 -14.67 -17.84 0.21
N GLY A 227 -13.42 -18.27 0.02
CA GLY A 227 -13.07 -19.60 -0.49
C GLY A 227 -13.46 -19.84 -1.96
N GLN A 228 -13.79 -18.80 -2.72
CA GLN A 228 -14.20 -18.86 -4.13
C GLN A 228 -12.98 -18.86 -5.06
N ILE A 229 -12.12 -19.87 -4.91
CA ILE A 229 -10.83 -20.01 -5.60
C ILE A 229 -10.98 -19.82 -7.12
N GLU A 230 -11.90 -20.54 -7.76
CA GLU A 230 -12.07 -20.47 -9.22
C GLU A 230 -12.54 -19.09 -9.69
N ARG A 231 -13.37 -18.38 -8.91
CA ARG A 231 -13.77 -16.99 -9.25
C ARG A 231 -12.60 -16.04 -9.10
N ALA A 232 -11.81 -16.17 -8.04
CA ALA A 232 -10.59 -15.38 -7.84
C ALA A 232 -9.61 -15.57 -9.00
N VAL A 233 -9.33 -16.81 -9.39
CA VAL A 233 -8.45 -17.13 -10.51
C VAL A 233 -9.02 -16.62 -11.82
N ALA A 234 -10.29 -16.89 -12.12
CA ALA A 234 -10.95 -16.42 -13.35
C ALA A 234 -10.87 -14.89 -13.48
N TRP A 235 -11.12 -14.16 -12.38
CA TRP A 235 -10.98 -12.71 -12.30
C TRP A 235 -9.53 -12.27 -12.53
N ALA A 236 -8.57 -12.90 -11.85
CA ALA A 236 -7.15 -12.58 -11.93
C ALA A 236 -6.49 -12.92 -13.27
N VAL A 237 -7.10 -13.77 -14.11
CA VAL A 237 -6.58 -14.12 -15.45
C VAL A 237 -7.29 -13.41 -16.61
N ARG A 238 -8.27 -12.54 -16.31
CA ARG A 238 -8.99 -11.73 -17.30
C ARG A 238 -8.07 -10.84 -18.15
N PRO A 239 -8.01 -11.02 -19.48
CA PRO A 239 -7.03 -10.34 -20.34
C PRO A 239 -7.24 -8.82 -20.42
N ASP A 240 -8.45 -8.34 -20.16
CA ASP A 240 -8.86 -6.94 -20.17
C ASP A 240 -8.38 -6.15 -18.93
N ILE A 241 -8.05 -6.84 -17.83
CA ILE A 241 -7.48 -6.23 -16.63
C ILE A 241 -5.95 -6.15 -16.75
N PRO A 242 -5.33 -4.96 -16.59
CA PRO A 242 -3.90 -4.77 -16.68
C PRO A 242 -3.18 -5.41 -15.47
N VAL A 243 -1.89 -5.69 -15.65
CA VAL A 243 -1.05 -6.38 -14.67
C VAL A 243 0.24 -5.58 -14.44
N GLY A 244 0.79 -5.62 -13.23
CA GLY A 244 2.12 -5.06 -12.93
C GLY A 244 2.19 -3.53 -12.88
N TRP A 245 1.19 -2.88 -12.29
CA TRP A 245 1.16 -1.42 -12.17
C TRP A 245 1.61 -0.90 -10.80
N ASN A 246 1.38 -1.62 -9.68
CA ASN A 246 1.69 -1.20 -8.31
C ASN A 246 1.65 -2.39 -7.31
N ASP A 247 1.98 -2.13 -6.03
CA ASP A 247 1.81 -3.05 -4.89
C ASP A 247 0.40 -3.63 -4.73
N ASP A 248 -0.62 -3.02 -5.34
CA ASP A 248 -2.02 -3.45 -5.29
C ASP A 248 -2.49 -4.10 -6.62
N ASP A 249 -1.61 -4.75 -7.39
CA ASP A 249 -2.04 -5.42 -8.61
C ASP A 249 -2.87 -6.69 -8.32
N LEU A 250 -3.99 -6.84 -9.03
CA LEU A 250 -4.92 -7.96 -8.88
C LEU A 250 -4.26 -9.33 -9.04
N THR A 251 -3.41 -9.49 -10.06
CA THR A 251 -2.85 -10.79 -10.42
C THR A 251 -1.87 -11.25 -9.35
N SER A 252 -1.01 -10.37 -8.85
CA SER A 252 -0.13 -10.67 -7.71
C SER A 252 -0.91 -10.88 -6.42
N THR A 253 -1.96 -10.08 -6.17
CA THR A 253 -2.84 -10.25 -4.99
C THR A 253 -3.44 -11.65 -4.96
N VAL A 254 -3.97 -12.12 -6.09
CA VAL A 254 -4.57 -13.45 -6.15
C VAL A 254 -3.52 -14.56 -6.15
N ALA A 255 -2.43 -14.43 -6.91
CA ALA A 255 -1.37 -15.44 -6.96
C ALA A 255 -0.75 -15.69 -5.57
N LEU A 256 -0.40 -14.62 -4.87
CA LEU A 256 0.25 -14.70 -3.57
C LEU A 256 -0.74 -15.00 -2.44
N GLY A 257 -1.98 -14.53 -2.53
CA GLY A 257 -3.05 -14.96 -1.61
C GLY A 257 -3.29 -16.46 -1.70
N LEU A 258 -3.37 -17.02 -2.91
CA LEU A 258 -3.48 -18.48 -3.11
C LEU A 258 -2.24 -19.23 -2.62
N LEU A 259 -1.03 -18.71 -2.85
CA LEU A 259 0.19 -19.32 -2.31
C LEU A 259 0.16 -19.36 -0.77
N HIS A 260 -0.24 -18.26 -0.14
CA HIS A 260 -0.37 -18.15 1.32
C HIS A 260 -1.37 -19.18 1.86
N MET A 261 -2.58 -19.22 1.28
CA MET A 261 -3.62 -20.20 1.62
C MET A 261 -3.16 -21.66 1.42
N GLY A 262 -2.47 -21.95 0.30
CA GLY A 262 -1.98 -23.29 0.01
C GLY A 262 -0.94 -23.78 1.02
N LEU A 263 -0.03 -22.91 1.45
CA LEU A 263 0.96 -23.22 2.49
C LEU A 263 0.30 -23.48 3.84
N ALA A 264 -0.69 -22.66 4.23
CA ALA A 264 -1.46 -22.84 5.46
C ALA A 264 -2.25 -24.16 5.45
N ALA A 265 -2.98 -24.44 4.37
CA ALA A 265 -3.73 -25.68 4.18
C ALA A 265 -2.82 -26.92 4.22
N ALA A 266 -1.62 -26.83 3.61
CA ALA A 266 -0.63 -27.91 3.62
C ALA A 266 0.16 -28.02 4.93
N ARG A 267 0.04 -27.03 5.83
CA ARG A 267 0.90 -26.85 7.02
C ARG A 267 2.38 -26.91 6.65
N ALA A 268 2.73 -26.32 5.51
CA ALA A 268 4.06 -26.40 4.92
C ALA A 268 4.85 -25.12 5.19
N THR A 269 6.14 -25.27 5.48
CA THR A 269 7.07 -24.14 5.57
C THR A 269 7.54 -23.74 4.17
N PRO A 270 7.48 -22.44 3.79
CA PRO A 270 7.98 -22.01 2.49
C PRO A 270 9.50 -22.18 2.41
N ASN A 271 9.96 -22.72 1.28
CA ASN A 271 11.38 -22.70 0.92
C ASN A 271 11.83 -21.27 0.57
N ASP A 272 13.12 -21.08 0.29
CA ASP A 272 13.69 -19.74 0.06
C ASP A 272 13.02 -19.00 -1.10
N VAL A 273 12.69 -19.70 -2.20
CA VAL A 273 12.02 -19.11 -3.36
C VAL A 273 10.62 -18.61 -3.01
N LEU A 274 9.85 -19.41 -2.26
CA LEU A 274 8.49 -19.04 -1.87
C LEU A 274 8.51 -17.96 -0.78
N ARG A 275 9.52 -17.98 0.10
CA ARG A 275 9.70 -16.94 1.12
C ARG A 275 10.03 -15.59 0.48
N GLU A 276 10.91 -15.58 -0.52
CA GLU A 276 11.21 -14.38 -1.31
C GLU A 276 9.94 -13.85 -1.98
N ALA A 277 9.15 -14.71 -2.63
CA ALA A 277 7.89 -14.32 -3.26
C ALA A 277 6.88 -13.72 -2.26
N LEU A 278 6.71 -14.33 -1.10
CA LEU A 278 5.81 -13.84 -0.05
C LEU A 278 6.31 -12.54 0.60
N SER A 279 7.63 -12.34 0.70
CA SER A 279 8.19 -11.08 1.22
C SER A 279 7.85 -9.88 0.32
N GLY A 280 7.77 -10.11 -0.98
CA GLY A 280 7.34 -9.13 -1.98
C GLY A 280 5.83 -9.06 -2.17
N ALA A 281 5.02 -9.61 -1.26
CA ALA A 281 3.59 -9.65 -1.46
C ALA A 281 2.91 -8.27 -1.38
N PRO A 282 1.81 -8.07 -2.13
CA PRO A 282 0.94 -6.92 -1.99
C PRO A 282 0.64 -6.59 -0.54
N ARG A 283 0.59 -5.30 -0.20
CA ARG A 283 0.31 -4.83 1.15
C ARG A 283 -0.94 -5.51 1.73
N LEU A 284 -1.98 -5.61 0.91
CA LEU A 284 -3.22 -6.31 1.21
C LEU A 284 -3.00 -7.75 1.71
N VAL A 285 -2.17 -8.54 1.02
CA VAL A 285 -1.87 -9.92 1.40
C VAL A 285 -0.94 -9.97 2.62
N ARG A 286 0.03 -9.06 2.73
CA ARG A 286 0.96 -9.03 3.89
C ARG A 286 0.25 -8.69 5.20
N GLU A 287 -0.61 -7.68 5.17
CA GLU A 287 -1.30 -7.18 6.37
C GLU A 287 -2.48 -8.07 6.77
N GLN A 288 -3.15 -8.70 5.79
CA GLN A 288 -4.39 -9.44 6.02
C GLN A 288 -4.27 -10.95 5.76
N GLY A 289 -3.07 -11.47 5.47
CA GLY A 289 -2.82 -12.88 5.13
C GLY A 289 -3.29 -13.89 6.18
N GLY A 290 -3.30 -13.52 7.46
CA GLY A 290 -3.83 -14.36 8.52
C GLY A 290 -5.32 -14.69 8.37
N LEU A 291 -6.11 -13.81 7.73
CA LEU A 291 -7.50 -14.09 7.42
C LEU A 291 -7.64 -15.13 6.30
N LEU A 292 -6.75 -15.06 5.29
CA LEU A 292 -6.68 -16.06 4.23
C LEU A 292 -6.28 -17.43 4.78
N ASP A 293 -5.32 -17.47 5.71
CA ASP A 293 -4.90 -18.70 6.40
C ASP A 293 -6.07 -19.34 7.13
N ALA A 294 -6.82 -18.55 7.91
CA ALA A 294 -7.98 -19.04 8.64
C ALA A 294 -9.02 -19.66 7.71
N THR A 295 -9.27 -19.07 6.55
CA THR A 295 -10.16 -19.64 5.51
C THR A 295 -9.61 -20.96 4.94
N ALA A 296 -8.29 -21.08 4.81
CA ALA A 296 -7.65 -22.21 4.12
C ALA A 296 -7.47 -23.48 4.98
N VAL A 297 -7.39 -23.36 6.31
CA VAL A 297 -7.00 -24.46 7.23
C VAL A 297 -7.81 -25.75 7.05
N THR A 298 -9.07 -25.67 6.64
CA THR A 298 -9.96 -26.83 6.46
C THR A 298 -10.08 -27.30 5.01
N MET A 299 -9.37 -26.67 4.08
CA MET A 299 -9.49 -26.91 2.63
C MET A 299 -8.30 -27.74 2.12
N PRO A 300 -8.47 -28.52 1.03
CA PRO A 300 -7.35 -29.21 0.41
C PRO A 300 -6.34 -28.20 -0.17
N PRO A 301 -5.03 -28.43 -0.06
CA PRO A 301 -4.02 -27.47 -0.50
C PRO A 301 -3.88 -27.36 -2.03
N ASN A 302 -4.15 -28.45 -2.76
CA ASN A 302 -3.87 -28.53 -4.20
C ASN A 302 -4.63 -27.50 -5.06
N PRO A 303 -5.95 -27.25 -4.86
CA PRO A 303 -6.65 -26.19 -5.58
C PRO A 303 -6.02 -24.80 -5.44
N PHE A 304 -5.49 -24.46 -4.25
CA PHE A 304 -4.80 -23.18 -4.05
C PHE A 304 -3.49 -23.12 -4.85
N PHE A 305 -2.67 -24.17 -4.75
CA PHE A 305 -1.42 -24.24 -5.50
C PHE A 305 -1.63 -24.25 -7.02
N ASP A 306 -2.62 -25.00 -7.51
CA ASP A 306 -2.95 -25.03 -8.94
C ASP A 306 -3.48 -23.67 -9.43
N GLY A 307 -4.31 -23.00 -8.63
CA GLY A 307 -4.76 -21.64 -8.90
C GLY A 307 -3.59 -20.65 -8.93
N ALA A 308 -2.69 -20.70 -7.94
CA ALA A 308 -1.51 -19.85 -7.89
C ALA A 308 -0.61 -20.05 -9.12
N VAL A 309 -0.39 -21.30 -9.53
CA VAL A 309 0.38 -21.61 -10.76
C VAL A 309 -0.29 -21.00 -11.99
N ARG A 310 -1.60 -21.15 -12.19
CA ARG A 310 -2.32 -20.53 -13.32
C ARG A 310 -2.15 -19.01 -13.35
N THR A 311 -2.20 -18.37 -12.19
CA THR A 311 -2.02 -16.91 -12.10
C THR A 311 -0.57 -16.50 -12.37
N TYR A 312 0.43 -17.28 -11.90
CA TYR A 312 1.84 -17.04 -12.24
C TYR A 312 2.18 -17.33 -13.70
N GLU A 313 1.53 -18.30 -14.35
CA GLU A 313 1.69 -18.57 -15.78
C GLU A 313 1.26 -17.37 -16.62
N ARG A 314 0.20 -16.67 -16.19
CA ARG A 314 -0.21 -15.40 -16.82
C ARG A 314 0.86 -14.30 -16.64
N LEU A 315 1.42 -14.16 -15.44
CA LEU A 315 2.49 -13.20 -15.16
C LEU A 315 3.74 -13.50 -16.01
N LEU A 316 4.11 -14.78 -16.11
CA LEU A 316 5.21 -15.27 -16.93
C LEU A 316 4.98 -14.96 -18.41
N THR A 317 3.81 -15.30 -18.95
CA THR A 317 3.46 -15.06 -20.36
C THR A 317 3.58 -13.57 -20.70
N ARG A 318 3.00 -12.70 -19.86
CA ARG A 318 3.09 -11.25 -20.04
C ARG A 318 4.55 -10.75 -20.01
N ALA A 319 5.34 -11.25 -19.08
CA ALA A 319 6.75 -10.84 -18.97
C ALA A 319 7.55 -11.27 -20.22
N VAL A 320 7.29 -12.46 -20.76
CA VAL A 320 7.89 -12.92 -22.02
C VAL A 320 7.44 -12.05 -23.20
N ASP A 321 6.14 -11.74 -23.28
CA ASP A 321 5.57 -10.90 -24.35
C ASP A 321 6.10 -9.46 -24.34
N GLY A 322 6.58 -8.98 -23.19
CA GLY A 322 7.22 -7.67 -23.06
C GLY A 322 8.51 -7.53 -23.90
N ARG A 323 9.15 -8.64 -24.29
CA ARG A 323 10.36 -8.72 -25.16
C ARG A 323 11.51 -7.78 -24.77
N LYS A 324 11.60 -7.41 -23.48
CA LYS A 324 12.71 -6.62 -22.91
C LYS A 324 13.58 -7.53 -22.05
N ARG A 325 14.89 -7.24 -22.00
CA ARG A 325 15.86 -8.01 -21.20
C ARG A 325 15.44 -8.15 -19.73
N GLU A 326 14.98 -7.05 -19.13
CA GLU A 326 14.50 -7.00 -17.75
C GLU A 326 13.27 -7.89 -17.54
N SER A 327 12.38 -7.97 -18.54
CA SER A 327 11.19 -8.80 -18.47
C SER A 327 11.50 -10.30 -18.49
N TYR A 328 12.59 -10.74 -19.13
CA TYR A 328 13.02 -12.14 -19.06
C TYR A 328 13.54 -12.54 -17.68
N ALA A 329 14.21 -11.63 -16.96
CA ALA A 329 14.62 -11.90 -15.58
C ALA A 329 13.40 -12.09 -14.66
N VAL A 330 12.39 -11.23 -14.84
CA VAL A 330 11.10 -11.31 -14.14
C VAL A 330 10.35 -12.61 -14.49
N ALA A 331 10.31 -12.99 -15.78
CA ALA A 331 9.74 -14.28 -16.21
C ALA A 331 10.46 -15.47 -15.54
N GLY A 332 11.79 -15.40 -15.44
CA GLY A 332 12.61 -16.39 -14.73
C GLY A 332 12.26 -16.49 -13.24
N SER A 333 11.99 -15.38 -12.54
CA SER A 333 11.50 -15.44 -11.16
C SER A 333 10.14 -16.12 -11.04
N TYR A 334 9.19 -15.83 -11.93
CA TYR A 334 7.88 -16.48 -11.91
C TYR A 334 7.98 -17.99 -12.21
N ALA A 335 8.81 -18.39 -13.17
CA ALA A 335 9.06 -19.80 -13.46
C ALA A 335 9.65 -20.54 -12.24
N ARG A 336 10.58 -19.91 -11.50
CA ARG A 336 11.12 -20.47 -10.26
C ARG A 336 10.05 -20.67 -9.19
N VAL A 337 9.13 -19.71 -9.03
CA VAL A 337 8.01 -19.83 -8.09
C VAL A 337 7.08 -20.97 -8.50
N ILE A 338 6.69 -21.07 -9.78
CA ILE A 338 5.88 -22.20 -10.30
C ILE A 338 6.57 -23.54 -10.00
N GLY A 339 7.86 -23.66 -10.30
CA GLY A 339 8.63 -24.87 -10.02
C GLY A 339 8.69 -25.21 -8.53
N ALA A 340 8.83 -24.21 -7.66
CA ALA A 340 8.80 -24.39 -6.20
C ALA A 340 7.43 -24.88 -5.71
N ILE A 341 6.34 -24.33 -6.22
CA ILE A 341 4.97 -24.78 -5.91
C ILE A 341 4.78 -26.25 -6.37
N ARG A 342 5.17 -26.55 -7.62
CA ARG A 342 5.04 -27.92 -8.17
C ARG A 342 5.86 -28.95 -7.39
N LYS A 343 7.04 -28.58 -6.91
CA LYS A 343 7.84 -29.44 -6.01
C LYS A 343 7.14 -29.70 -4.68
N LEU A 344 6.52 -28.69 -4.06
CA LEU A 344 5.71 -28.88 -2.85
C LEU A 344 4.54 -29.85 -3.07
N GLN A 345 3.93 -29.82 -4.25
CA GLN A 345 2.86 -30.76 -4.63
C GLN A 345 3.35 -32.17 -4.98
N GLY A 346 4.67 -32.43 -4.97
CA GLY A 346 5.24 -33.69 -5.48
C GLY A 346 5.21 -33.83 -7.01
N ARG A 347 4.89 -32.75 -7.73
CA ARG A 347 4.72 -32.69 -9.20
C ARG A 347 5.91 -32.01 -9.90
N GLY A 348 7.09 -32.03 -9.29
CA GLY A 348 8.28 -31.36 -9.83
C GLY A 348 8.72 -31.90 -11.20
N SER A 349 8.57 -33.19 -11.45
CA SER A 349 8.92 -33.82 -12.74
C SER A 349 8.04 -33.35 -13.90
N GLU A 350 6.76 -33.01 -13.64
CA GLU A 350 5.88 -32.42 -14.66
C GLU A 350 6.35 -31.03 -15.08
N PHE A 351 6.81 -30.23 -14.11
CA PHE A 351 7.40 -28.92 -14.37
C PHE A 351 8.68 -29.04 -15.20
N ASP A 352 9.58 -29.95 -14.82
CA ASP A 352 10.84 -30.17 -15.54
C ASP A 352 10.63 -30.64 -16.99
N ALA A 353 9.57 -31.42 -17.24
CA ALA A 353 9.19 -31.85 -18.58
C ALA A 353 8.64 -30.69 -19.43
N TYR A 354 7.87 -29.79 -18.83
CA TYR A 354 7.26 -28.65 -19.51
C TYR A 354 8.25 -27.48 -19.71
N TYR A 355 9.20 -27.29 -18.78
CA TYR A 355 10.24 -26.25 -18.83
C TYR A 355 11.65 -26.87 -18.85
N PRO A 356 12.08 -27.54 -19.93
CA PRO A 356 13.33 -28.30 -19.97
C PRO A 356 14.59 -27.46 -19.76
N PHE A 357 14.52 -26.14 -20.02
CA PHE A 357 15.62 -25.19 -19.81
C PHE A 357 15.75 -24.66 -18.37
N SER A 358 14.86 -25.07 -17.47
CA SER A 358 14.88 -24.64 -16.06
C SER A 358 15.86 -25.42 -15.18
N LYS A 359 16.44 -26.52 -15.70
CA LYS A 359 17.52 -27.22 -15.01
C LYS A 359 18.74 -26.29 -14.92
N PRO A 360 19.35 -26.13 -13.73
CA PRO A 360 20.66 -25.49 -13.67
C PRO A 360 21.57 -26.25 -14.65
N MET A 361 22.11 -25.54 -15.64
CA MET A 361 23.05 -26.13 -16.58
C MET A 361 24.11 -26.85 -15.75
N PRO A 362 24.37 -28.15 -16.01
CA PRO A 362 25.41 -28.86 -15.28
C PRO A 362 26.67 -28.01 -15.38
N ALA A 363 27.22 -27.65 -14.22
CA ALA A 363 28.46 -26.88 -14.15
C ALA A 363 29.43 -27.55 -15.13
N CYS A 364 29.92 -26.79 -16.11
CA CYS A 364 30.89 -27.29 -17.07
C CYS A 364 32.02 -27.90 -16.25
N GLN A 365 32.08 -29.24 -16.21
CA GLN A 365 33.19 -29.93 -15.59
C GLN A 365 34.43 -29.48 -16.37
N PRO A 366 35.48 -29.00 -15.69
CA PRO A 366 36.70 -28.64 -16.39
C PRO A 366 37.27 -29.93 -16.97
N SER A 367 37.07 -30.12 -18.28
CA SER A 367 37.68 -31.20 -19.02
C SER A 367 39.18 -31.16 -18.77
N ARG A 368 39.70 -32.27 -18.22
CA ARG A 368 41.12 -32.53 -18.03
C ARG A 368 41.87 -32.29 -19.35
N MET A 369 42.53 -31.14 -19.51
CA MET A 369 43.59 -30.98 -20.49
C MET A 369 44.85 -31.62 -19.92
N SER A 370 45.03 -32.91 -20.24
CA SER A 370 46.35 -33.53 -20.29
C SER A 370 46.91 -33.27 -21.68
N CYS A 371 47.85 -32.33 -21.82
CA CYS A 371 48.84 -32.36 -22.88
C CYS A 371 50.11 -31.65 -22.39
N ALA A 372 51.20 -32.40 -22.43
CA ALA A 372 52.54 -32.00 -22.09
C ALA A 372 53.05 -30.85 -22.98
N ALA A 373 53.88 -29.99 -22.40
CA ALA A 373 54.78 -29.09 -23.12
C ALA A 373 55.86 -29.91 -23.88
N PRO A 374 56.57 -29.32 -24.88
CA PRO A 374 57.72 -28.50 -24.47
C PRO A 374 58.06 -27.28 -25.36
N LEU A 375 58.55 -26.23 -24.68
CA LEU A 375 59.71 -25.36 -24.97
C LEU A 375 59.99 -24.88 -26.42
N ARG A 376 59.96 -23.54 -26.62
CA ARG A 376 61.12 -22.68 -26.99
C ARG A 376 60.67 -21.26 -27.36
N GLY A 377 61.51 -20.26 -27.00
CA GLY A 377 61.73 -19.08 -27.86
C GLY A 377 61.43 -17.69 -27.29
N GLN A 378 62.40 -17.14 -26.57
CA GLN A 378 62.90 -15.75 -26.52
C GLN A 378 62.12 -14.56 -27.12
N GLY A 379 62.19 -13.41 -26.44
CA GLY A 379 62.15 -12.05 -27.03
C GLY A 379 61.33 -11.03 -26.25
N THR A 380 61.90 -10.38 -25.22
CA THR A 380 62.30 -8.94 -25.20
C THR A 380 61.18 -7.88 -25.13
N SER A 381 61.17 -7.18 -24.00
CA SER A 381 61.15 -5.70 -23.84
C SER A 381 59.92 -4.88 -24.28
N ALA A 382 59.26 -4.23 -23.32
CA ALA A 382 59.32 -2.76 -23.13
C ALA A 382 58.16 -2.25 -22.26
N SER A 383 58.52 -1.50 -21.21
CA SER A 383 57.67 -0.66 -20.38
C SER A 383 57.16 0.55 -21.15
N VAL A 384 55.91 1.00 -20.94
CA VAL A 384 55.51 2.41 -21.04
C VAL A 384 54.37 2.69 -20.05
N GLU A 385 54.67 3.56 -19.08
CA GLU A 385 53.71 4.30 -18.26
C GLU A 385 52.91 5.29 -19.10
N GLY A 386 51.64 5.50 -18.77
CA GLY A 386 50.81 6.51 -19.42
C GLY A 386 49.64 6.93 -18.53
N SER A 387 49.94 7.84 -17.60
CA SER A 387 48.97 8.63 -16.84
C SER A 387 48.26 9.61 -17.77
N LEU A 388 46.92 9.64 -17.77
CA LEU A 388 46.15 10.78 -18.28
C LEU A 388 44.87 11.00 -17.45
N THR A 389 44.88 12.15 -16.80
CA THR A 389 43.78 12.96 -16.30
C THR A 389 42.68 13.18 -17.35
N ASN A 390 41.41 13.26 -16.93
CA ASN A 390 40.54 14.33 -17.45
C ASN A 390 39.29 14.57 -16.59
N ASP A 391 39.21 15.81 -16.11
CA ASP A 391 38.00 16.54 -15.77
C ASP A 391 36.94 16.45 -16.88
N GLN A 392 35.66 16.34 -16.53
CA GLN A 392 34.60 17.01 -17.29
C GLN A 392 33.43 17.44 -16.41
N ALA A 393 32.96 18.62 -16.77
CA ALA A 393 32.12 19.55 -16.05
C ALA A 393 30.61 19.35 -16.27
N LEU A 394 29.86 19.94 -15.33
CA LEU A 394 28.42 20.18 -15.34
C LEU A 394 27.93 20.97 -16.57
N PRO A 395 26.72 20.68 -17.09
CA PRO A 395 26.02 21.61 -17.98
C PRO A 395 25.04 22.52 -17.22
N THR A 396 25.27 23.82 -17.34
CA THR A 396 24.32 24.91 -17.08
C THR A 396 23.12 24.85 -18.04
N ARG A 397 21.89 24.90 -17.49
CA ARG A 397 20.64 25.07 -18.25
C ARG A 397 20.20 26.52 -18.23
N THR A 398 20.18 27.14 -19.41
CA THR A 398 19.64 28.48 -19.66
C THR A 398 18.12 28.40 -19.89
N SER A 399 17.37 29.18 -19.11
CA SER A 399 15.93 29.41 -19.25
C SER A 399 15.66 30.49 -20.30
N ALA A 400 14.78 30.20 -21.27
CA ALA A 400 14.25 31.18 -22.21
C ALA A 400 12.73 31.32 -22.03
N ARG A 401 12.39 32.51 -21.55
CA ARG A 401 11.08 33.12 -21.34
C ARG A 401 10.36 33.32 -22.69
N LYS A 402 9.09 32.93 -22.80
CA LYS A 402 8.16 33.46 -23.82
C LYS A 402 6.86 33.89 -23.15
N SER A 403 6.71 35.21 -23.08
CA SER A 403 5.47 35.95 -22.95
C SER A 403 4.76 36.03 -24.31
N GLY A 404 3.42 35.97 -24.30
CA GLY A 404 2.60 36.22 -25.48
C GLY A 404 1.12 36.31 -25.12
N THR A 405 0.66 37.57 -24.98
CA THR A 405 -0.68 38.15 -25.18
C THR A 405 -1.92 37.38 -24.78
#